data_AF-A0A3N5PNH8-F1
#
_entry.id   AF-A0A3N5PNH8-F1
#
_cell.length_a   1.000
_cell.length_b   1.000
_cell.length_c   1.000
_cell.angle_alpha   90.00
_cell.angle_beta   90.00
_cell.angle_gamma   90.00
#
_symmetry.space_group_name_H-M   'P 1'
#
loop_
_entity.id
_entity.type
_entity.pdbx_description
1 polymer ?
#
loop_
_entity_poly.entity_id
_entity_poly.type
_entity_poly.pdbx_seq_one_letter_code
_entity_poly.pdbx_strand_id
1 'polypeptide(L)'
;AVKSTVKIPFAVKMHPFFSSTSNMAAELSNAGASGLVMFNRFYQPDIDLETLDVVPNVILSTPMAMRLPLRWIAMMYGKVNADLAATSGIYTAEDVLKMVMAGAKVTQMLSSLLKFGIGHIADVTTNLKSWMEEKEYESIEQMRGSMSYMNVDDPAKFERANYMKVLHSYK
;
A
#
# COMPACT_ATOMS: atom_id res chain seq x y z
N ALA A 1 12.65 -4.81 -22.63
CA ALA A 1 12.44 -3.62 -23.48
C ALA A 1 12.63 -2.31 -22.70
N VAL A 2 11.86 -2.03 -21.64
CA VAL A 2 12.01 -0.76 -20.89
C VAL A 2 13.38 -0.63 -20.20
N LYS A 3 13.81 -1.66 -19.45
CA LYS A 3 15.07 -1.64 -18.70
C LYS A 3 16.32 -1.46 -19.56
N SER A 4 16.34 -1.99 -20.78
CA SER A 4 17.46 -1.83 -21.71
C SER A 4 17.63 -0.37 -22.15
N THR A 5 16.52 0.35 -22.29
CA THR A 5 16.45 1.73 -22.78
C THR A 5 16.61 2.75 -21.64
N VAL A 6 15.96 2.53 -20.49
CA VAL A 6 15.93 3.47 -19.37
C VAL A 6 17.08 3.17 -18.39
N LYS A 7 17.97 4.14 -18.19
CA LYS A 7 19.14 4.01 -17.30
C LYS A 7 18.88 4.44 -15.86
N ILE A 8 17.87 5.29 -15.64
CA ILE A 8 17.44 5.67 -14.29
C ILE A 8 16.62 4.55 -13.62
N PRO A 9 16.64 4.44 -12.29
CA PRO A 9 15.71 3.56 -11.57
C PRO A 9 14.26 3.90 -11.92
N PHE A 10 13.43 2.89 -12.09
CA PHE A 10 11.99 3.08 -12.32
C PHE A 10 11.17 2.17 -11.41
N ALA A 11 9.96 2.61 -11.11
CA ALA A 11 8.99 1.84 -10.37
C ALA A 11 7.82 1.44 -11.27
N VAL A 12 7.26 0.24 -11.04
CA VAL A 12 6.07 -0.24 -11.74
C VAL A 12 4.87 -0.17 -10.81
N LYS A 13 3.80 0.51 -11.23
CA LYS A 13 2.54 0.56 -10.47
C LYS A 13 1.68 -0.63 -10.83
N MET A 14 1.58 -1.57 -9.89
CA MET A 14 0.97 -2.88 -10.11
C MET A 14 -0.55 -2.82 -9.94
N HIS A 15 -1.24 -3.77 -10.59
CA HIS A 15 -2.64 -4.08 -10.31
C HIS A 15 -2.73 -5.21 -9.27
N PRO A 16 -3.82 -5.31 -8.48
CA PRO A 16 -3.93 -6.42 -7.52
C PRO A 16 -4.42 -7.73 -8.14
N PHE A 17 -5.08 -7.69 -9.31
CA PHE A 17 -5.77 -8.84 -9.90
C PHE A 17 -4.86 -9.68 -10.82
N PHE A 18 -3.77 -10.21 -10.27
CA PHE A 18 -2.97 -11.25 -10.91
C PHE A 18 -3.31 -12.59 -10.28
N SER A 19 -3.25 -13.69 -11.05
CA SER A 19 -3.44 -15.05 -10.53
C SER A 19 -2.47 -15.36 -9.37
N SER A 20 -1.24 -14.82 -9.47
CA SER A 20 -0.27 -14.79 -8.37
C SER A 20 0.40 -13.42 -8.32
N THR A 21 -0.06 -12.56 -7.42
CA THR A 21 0.47 -11.20 -7.23
C THR A 21 1.95 -11.22 -6.81
N SER A 22 2.35 -12.16 -5.95
CA SER A 22 3.74 -12.31 -5.52
C SER A 22 4.65 -12.76 -6.66
N ASN A 23 4.20 -13.71 -7.50
CA ASN A 23 4.96 -14.13 -8.67
C ASN A 23 5.16 -12.96 -9.65
N MET A 24 4.09 -12.23 -9.95
CA MET A 24 4.17 -11.06 -10.83
C MET A 24 5.12 -9.98 -10.26
N ALA A 25 5.10 -9.74 -8.95
CA ALA A 25 6.03 -8.81 -8.31
C ALA A 25 7.49 -9.24 -8.48
N ALA A 26 7.78 -10.53 -8.28
CA ALA A 26 9.12 -11.09 -8.48
C ALA A 26 9.58 -10.99 -9.94
N GLU A 27 8.70 -11.31 -10.90
CA GLU A 27 9.00 -11.18 -12.33
C GLU A 27 9.32 -9.73 -12.73
N LEU A 28 8.53 -8.76 -12.25
CA LEU A 28 8.78 -7.34 -12.51
C LEU A 28 10.10 -6.85 -11.91
N SER A 29 10.40 -7.26 -10.68
CA SER A 29 11.68 -6.97 -10.02
C SER A 29 12.86 -7.57 -10.80
N ASN A 30 12.76 -8.85 -11.19
CA ASN A 30 13.77 -9.54 -12.00
C ASN A 30 13.94 -8.93 -13.40
N ALA A 31 12.87 -8.36 -13.96
CA ALA A 31 12.92 -7.61 -15.22
C ALA A 31 13.57 -6.22 -15.08
N GLY A 32 13.95 -5.82 -13.86
CA GLY A 32 14.76 -4.64 -13.58
C GLY A 32 14.01 -3.45 -12.98
N ALA A 33 12.77 -3.64 -12.51
CA ALA A 33 12.05 -2.64 -11.74
C ALA A 33 12.74 -2.43 -10.38
N SER A 34 13.11 -1.19 -10.07
CA SER A 34 13.75 -0.83 -8.80
C SER A 34 12.74 -0.63 -7.67
N GLY A 35 11.48 -0.42 -8.02
CA GLY A 35 10.39 -0.33 -7.05
C GLY A 35 9.06 -0.84 -7.60
N LEU A 36 8.16 -1.22 -6.70
CA LEU A 36 6.82 -1.67 -7.02
C LEU A 36 5.80 -0.88 -6.20
N VAL A 37 4.81 -0.29 -6.87
CA VAL A 37 3.77 0.52 -6.22
C VAL A 37 2.47 -0.30 -6.12
N MET A 38 2.00 -0.53 -4.89
CA MET A 38 0.86 -1.40 -4.57
C MET A 38 -0.31 -0.56 -4.06
N PHE A 39 -1.46 -0.47 -4.73
CA PHE A 39 -1.79 -0.90 -6.10
C PHE A 39 -2.51 0.23 -6.85
N ASN A 40 -2.54 0.15 -8.18
CA ASN A 40 -3.46 0.96 -8.97
C ASN A 40 -4.92 0.53 -8.75
N ARG A 41 -5.84 1.48 -8.93
CA ARG A 41 -7.29 1.25 -8.97
C ARG A 41 -7.84 1.84 -10.26
N PHE A 42 -8.55 1.04 -11.04
CA PHE A 42 -9.34 1.56 -12.15
C PHE A 42 -10.63 2.20 -11.62
N TYR A 43 -11.04 3.29 -12.26
CA TYR A 43 -12.41 3.77 -12.11
C TYR A 43 -13.33 2.73 -12.73
N GLN A 44 -14.27 2.26 -11.92
CA GLN A 44 -15.28 1.30 -12.34
C GLN A 44 -16.50 2.10 -12.82
N PRO A 45 -17.14 1.68 -13.92
CA PRO A 45 -18.38 2.30 -14.35
C PRO A 45 -19.47 2.13 -13.30
N ASP A 46 -20.40 3.06 -13.28
CA ASP A 46 -21.67 2.93 -12.58
C ASP A 46 -22.83 3.08 -13.58
N ILE A 47 -24.04 2.73 -13.18
CA ILE A 47 -25.23 2.88 -14.00
C ILE A 47 -26.17 3.87 -13.32
N ASP A 48 -26.49 4.97 -14.00
CA ASP A 48 -27.55 5.87 -13.58
C ASP A 48 -28.91 5.25 -13.95
N LEU A 49 -29.72 4.94 -12.93
CA LEU A 49 -31.00 4.25 -13.12
C LEU A 49 -32.11 5.17 -13.67
N GLU A 50 -31.94 6.48 -13.59
CA GLU A 50 -32.91 7.45 -14.13
C GLU A 50 -32.67 7.65 -15.63
N THR A 51 -31.41 7.77 -16.04
CA THR A 51 -31.04 7.99 -17.45
C THR A 51 -30.77 6.70 -18.22
N LEU A 52 -30.57 5.58 -17.52
CA LEU A 52 -30.17 4.28 -18.06
C LEU A 52 -28.83 4.32 -18.80
N ASP A 53 -27.93 5.20 -18.39
CA ASP A 53 -26.60 5.39 -18.97
C ASP A 53 -25.47 4.92 -18.06
N VAL A 54 -24.34 4.56 -18.68
CA VAL A 54 -23.09 4.25 -17.97
C VAL A 54 -22.36 5.55 -17.64
N VAL A 55 -22.18 5.83 -16.36
CA VAL A 55 -21.58 7.08 -15.88
C VAL A 55 -20.19 6.87 -15.28
N PRO A 56 -19.21 7.76 -15.59
CA PRO A 56 -17.90 7.73 -14.93
C PRO A 56 -17.97 8.47 -13.59
N ASN A 57 -17.56 7.80 -12.51
CA ASN A 57 -17.51 8.40 -11.17
C ASN A 57 -16.07 8.45 -10.62
N VAL A 58 -15.61 9.66 -10.27
CA VAL A 58 -14.35 9.83 -9.53
C VAL A 58 -14.60 9.53 -8.05
N ILE A 59 -14.40 8.27 -7.68
CA ILE A 59 -14.58 7.82 -6.30
C ILE A 59 -13.21 7.83 -5.60
N LEU A 60 -13.05 8.73 -4.63
CA LEU A 60 -11.85 8.77 -3.79
C LEU A 60 -11.68 7.47 -3.00
N SER A 61 -10.44 7.01 -2.83
CA SER A 61 -10.15 5.87 -1.96
C SER A 61 -10.42 6.23 -0.50
N THR A 62 -10.96 5.30 0.28
CA THR A 62 -11.15 5.46 1.73
C THR A 62 -10.02 4.74 2.49
N PRO A 63 -9.82 5.01 3.79
CA PRO A 63 -8.81 4.31 4.58
C PRO A 63 -8.88 2.79 4.54
N MET A 64 -10.07 2.22 4.31
CA MET A 64 -10.26 0.77 4.15
C MET A 64 -9.46 0.20 2.98
N ALA A 65 -9.26 0.98 1.91
CA ALA A 65 -8.55 0.55 0.71
C ALA A 65 -7.07 0.19 0.98
N MET A 66 -6.48 0.69 2.08
CA MET A 66 -5.11 0.42 2.47
C MET A 66 -4.87 -1.04 2.86
N ARG A 67 -5.90 -1.76 3.32
CA ARG A 67 -5.73 -3.13 3.85
C ARG A 67 -5.17 -4.12 2.84
N LEU A 68 -5.52 -3.96 1.56
CA LEU A 68 -5.03 -4.83 0.50
C LEU A 68 -3.54 -4.58 0.20
N PRO A 69 -3.07 -3.34 -0.08
CA PRO A 69 -1.66 -3.02 -0.12
C PRO A 69 -0.88 -3.46 1.12
N LEU A 70 -1.42 -3.20 2.32
CA LEU A 70 -0.76 -3.54 3.60
C LEU A 70 -0.42 -5.02 3.68
N ARG A 71 -1.40 -5.89 3.40
CA ARG A 71 -1.20 -7.34 3.38
C ARG A 71 -0.10 -7.75 2.41
N TRP A 72 -0.16 -7.26 1.18
CA TRP A 72 0.77 -7.65 0.13
C TRP A 72 2.19 -7.14 0.38
N ILE A 73 2.33 -5.90 0.84
CA ILE A 73 3.64 -5.34 1.23
C ILE A 73 4.23 -6.15 2.37
N ALA A 74 3.46 -6.45 3.42
CA ALA A 74 3.92 -7.31 4.52
C ALA A 74 4.37 -8.69 4.05
N MET A 75 3.65 -9.31 3.12
CA MET A 75 3.99 -10.63 2.58
C MET A 75 5.23 -10.64 1.69
N MET A 76 5.51 -9.55 0.97
CA MET A 76 6.59 -9.44 -0.02
C MET A 76 7.86 -8.77 0.52
N TYR A 77 7.80 -8.09 1.67
CA TYR A 77 8.97 -7.50 2.30
C TYR A 77 10.08 -8.56 2.47
N GLY A 78 11.29 -8.22 2.03
CA GLY A 78 12.46 -9.12 2.04
C GLY A 78 12.42 -10.27 1.02
N LYS A 79 11.35 -10.42 0.23
CA LYS A 79 11.19 -11.50 -0.76
C LYS A 79 11.28 -11.04 -2.22
N VAL A 80 11.21 -9.75 -2.47
CA VAL A 80 11.42 -9.15 -3.80
C VAL A 80 12.58 -8.18 -3.76
N ASN A 81 13.41 -8.18 -4.81
CA ASN A 81 14.56 -7.29 -4.91
C ASN A 81 14.16 -5.93 -5.50
N ALA A 82 13.17 -5.28 -4.87
CA ALA A 82 12.65 -3.99 -5.26
C ALA A 82 12.07 -3.27 -4.03
N ASP A 83 12.18 -1.95 -4.01
CA ASP A 83 11.54 -1.13 -2.98
C ASP A 83 10.01 -1.21 -3.10
N LEU A 84 9.31 -1.37 -1.98
CA LEU A 84 7.85 -1.42 -1.96
C LEU A 84 7.27 -0.04 -1.64
N ALA A 85 6.34 0.43 -2.47
CA ALA A 85 5.64 1.69 -2.28
C ALA A 85 4.15 1.46 -2.05
N ALA A 86 3.60 2.12 -1.05
CA ALA A 86 2.21 2.03 -0.65
C ALA A 86 1.38 3.17 -1.26
N THR A 87 0.21 2.86 -1.80
CA THR A 87 -0.79 3.85 -2.23
C THR A 87 -2.21 3.35 -1.95
N SER A 88 -3.20 4.21 -2.12
CA SER A 88 -4.62 3.99 -1.77
C SER A 88 -4.92 3.98 -0.27
N GLY A 89 -5.86 4.83 0.16
CA GLY A 89 -6.38 4.82 1.53
C GLY A 89 -5.43 5.36 2.62
N ILE A 90 -4.36 6.06 2.27
CA ILE A 90 -3.44 6.65 3.26
C ILE A 90 -3.91 8.07 3.57
N TYR A 91 -4.39 8.28 4.79
CA TYR A 91 -5.02 9.53 5.23
C TYR A 91 -4.30 10.16 6.42
N THR A 92 -3.73 9.39 7.31
CA THR A 92 -3.21 9.85 8.60
C THR A 92 -1.76 9.41 8.82
N ALA A 93 -1.12 9.95 9.87
CA ALA A 93 0.19 9.49 10.32
C ALA A 93 0.18 8.00 10.68
N GLU A 94 -0.88 7.51 11.34
CA GLU A 94 -1.03 6.10 11.66
C GLU A 94 -1.07 5.21 10.41
N ASP A 95 -1.71 5.67 9.34
CA ASP A 95 -1.75 4.92 8.08
C ASP A 95 -0.34 4.81 7.49
N VAL A 96 0.44 5.89 7.56
CA VAL A 96 1.85 5.87 7.13
C VAL A 96 2.67 4.89 7.98
N LEU A 97 2.56 4.99 9.31
CA LEU A 97 3.26 4.11 10.25
C LEU A 97 2.94 2.64 9.98
N LYS A 98 1.66 2.28 9.82
CA LYS A 98 1.21 0.92 9.50
C LYS A 98 1.84 0.40 8.19
N MET A 99 1.89 1.23 7.16
CA MET A 99 2.47 0.84 5.87
C MET A 99 4.00 0.70 5.92
N VAL A 100 4.69 1.59 6.63
CA VAL A 100 6.14 1.48 6.84
C VAL A 100 6.48 0.24 7.65
N MET A 101 5.78 0.01 8.77
CA MET A 101 5.94 -1.20 9.59
C MET A 101 5.66 -2.48 8.81
N ALA A 102 4.72 -2.48 7.86
CA ALA A 102 4.50 -3.59 6.95
C ALA A 102 5.68 -3.82 5.98
N GLY A 103 6.48 -2.80 5.69
CA GLY A 103 7.66 -2.89 4.83
C GLY A 103 7.69 -1.91 3.66
N ALA A 104 6.75 -0.97 3.58
CA ALA A 104 6.79 0.06 2.57
C ALA A 104 7.95 1.03 2.84
N LYS A 105 8.70 1.37 1.79
CA LYS A 105 9.73 2.41 1.84
C LYS A 105 9.15 3.81 1.64
N VAL A 106 8.04 3.92 0.92
CA VAL A 106 7.35 5.19 0.70
C VAL A 106 5.83 5.00 0.72
N THR A 107 5.11 6.03 1.13
CA THR A 107 3.65 6.12 1.10
C THR A 107 3.21 7.24 0.16
N GLN A 108 2.11 7.02 -0.56
CA GLN A 108 1.55 7.97 -1.53
C GLN A 108 0.14 8.36 -1.13
N MET A 109 -0.13 9.66 -1.07
CA MET A 109 -1.37 10.26 -0.58
C MET A 109 -1.98 11.12 -1.68
N LEU A 110 -3.12 10.71 -2.24
CA LEU A 110 -3.87 11.52 -3.21
C LEU A 110 -5.27 11.86 -2.70
N SER A 111 -6.06 10.84 -2.37
CA SER A 111 -7.45 11.03 -1.93
C SER A 111 -7.57 11.89 -0.67
N SER A 112 -6.62 11.77 0.26
CA SER A 112 -6.54 12.62 1.45
C SER A 112 -6.19 14.07 1.11
N LEU A 113 -5.26 14.31 0.17
CA LEU A 113 -4.92 15.67 -0.26
C LEU A 113 -6.04 16.35 -1.05
N LEU A 114 -6.78 15.60 -1.87
CA LEU A 114 -7.97 16.14 -2.53
C LEU A 114 -9.07 16.49 -1.52
N LYS A 115 -9.15 15.76 -0.40
CA LYS A 115 -10.17 15.98 0.64
C LYS A 115 -9.83 17.10 1.61
N PHE A 116 -8.57 17.21 2.03
CA PHE A 116 -8.12 18.10 3.10
C PHE A 116 -7.20 19.23 2.63
N GLY A 117 -6.84 19.24 1.34
CA GLY A 117 -5.87 20.16 0.76
C GLY A 117 -4.43 19.66 0.88
N ILE A 118 -3.53 20.27 0.09
CA ILE A 118 -2.11 19.89 0.06
C ILE A 118 -1.37 20.11 1.38
N GLY A 119 -1.87 21.04 2.21
CA GLY A 119 -1.31 21.33 3.55
C GLY A 119 -1.38 20.13 4.50
N HIS A 120 -2.31 19.20 4.26
CA HIS A 120 -2.49 17.98 5.06
C HIS A 120 -1.22 17.10 5.14
N ILE A 121 -0.32 17.17 4.15
CA ILE A 121 1.00 16.49 4.24
C ILE A 121 1.79 16.98 5.45
N ALA A 122 1.73 18.26 5.77
CA ALA A 122 2.45 18.84 6.91
C ALA A 122 1.88 18.31 8.23
N ASP A 123 0.56 18.24 8.36
CA ASP A 123 -0.11 17.70 9.56
C ASP A 123 0.25 16.22 9.77
N VAL A 124 0.22 15.43 8.70
CA VAL A 124 0.59 14.01 8.73
C VAL A 124 2.04 13.83 9.12
N THR A 125 2.94 14.65 8.56
CA THR A 125 4.38 14.57 8.86
C THR A 125 4.67 14.97 10.30
N THR A 126 4.02 16.02 10.81
CA THR A 126 4.15 16.46 12.21
C THR A 126 3.70 15.36 13.17
N ASN A 127 2.50 14.81 12.95
CA ASN A 127 1.95 13.75 13.80
C ASN A 127 2.78 12.46 13.75
N LEU A 128 3.37 12.14 12.58
CA LEU A 128 4.28 11.01 12.44
C LEU A 128 5.56 11.20 13.26
N LYS A 129 6.16 12.40 13.24
CA LYS A 129 7.33 12.72 14.06
C LYS A 129 7.02 12.67 15.55
N SER A 130 5.90 13.25 15.98
CA SER A 130 5.49 13.20 17.39
C SER A 130 5.30 11.78 17.89
N TRP A 131 4.67 10.91 17.09
CA TRP A 131 4.54 9.49 17.43
C TRP A 131 5.90 8.80 17.52
N MET A 132 6.82 9.10 16.59
CA MET A 132 8.18 8.55 16.60
C MET A 132 8.96 8.98 17.84
N GLU A 133 8.89 10.25 18.21
CA GLU A 133 9.53 10.79 19.43
C GLU A 133 8.98 10.12 20.69
N GLU A 134 7.64 9.98 20.81
CA GLU A 134 7.00 9.31 21.94
C GLU A 134 7.40 7.83 22.06
N LYS A 135 7.66 7.17 20.92
CA LYS A 135 8.07 5.76 20.84
C LYS A 135 9.57 5.56 20.69
N GLU A 136 10.36 6.62 20.86
CA GLU A 136 11.83 6.59 20.81
C GLU A 136 12.40 6.05 19.48
N TYR A 137 11.70 6.27 18.37
CA TYR A 137 12.21 6.00 17.02
C TYR A 137 12.95 7.23 16.48
N GLU A 138 14.22 7.06 16.15
CA GLU A 138 15.05 8.09 15.51
C GLU A 138 14.82 8.16 13.99
N SER A 139 14.38 7.05 13.38
CA SER A 139 14.18 6.95 11.94
C SER A 139 13.09 5.96 11.56
N ILE A 140 12.33 6.26 10.51
CA ILE A 140 11.37 5.33 9.91
C ILE A 140 12.04 4.03 9.43
N GLU A 141 13.35 4.06 9.15
CA GLU A 141 14.09 2.87 8.76
C GLU A 141 14.17 1.83 9.89
N GLN A 142 14.17 2.26 11.16
CA GLN A 142 14.17 1.35 12.32
C GLN A 142 12.89 0.53 12.44
N MET A 143 11.75 1.09 12.02
CA MET A 143 10.46 0.39 12.05
C MET A 143 10.13 -0.31 10.73
N ARG A 144 10.85 -0.05 9.64
CA ARG A 144 10.47 -0.56 8.32
C ARG A 144 10.49 -2.09 8.29
N GLY A 145 9.32 -2.67 8.03
CA GLY A 145 9.15 -4.12 7.96
C GLY A 145 9.14 -4.83 9.32
N SER A 146 9.12 -4.12 10.45
CA SER A 146 9.05 -4.73 11.79
C SER A 146 7.78 -5.57 11.99
N MET A 147 6.70 -5.24 11.29
CA MET A 147 5.42 -5.95 11.29
C MET A 147 5.16 -6.67 9.95
N SER A 148 6.22 -7.04 9.24
CA SER A 148 6.13 -7.82 8.00
C SER A 148 5.91 -9.32 8.27
N TYR A 149 5.55 -10.07 7.23
CA TYR A 149 5.31 -11.52 7.31
C TYR A 149 6.49 -12.29 7.92
N MET A 150 7.73 -11.86 7.67
CA MET A 150 8.93 -12.54 8.18
C MET A 150 9.29 -12.17 9.62
N ASN A 151 8.74 -11.08 10.16
CA ASN A 151 9.13 -10.53 11.46
C ASN A 151 8.02 -10.59 12.52
N VAL A 152 6.78 -10.93 12.15
CA VAL A 152 5.69 -11.13 13.12
C VAL A 152 5.72 -12.54 13.73
N ASP A 153 5.28 -12.66 14.98
CA ASP A 153 5.21 -13.95 15.69
C ASP A 153 4.27 -14.97 15.04
N ASP A 154 3.18 -14.50 14.42
CA ASP A 154 2.18 -15.33 13.76
C ASP A 154 1.97 -14.86 12.31
N PRO A 155 2.76 -15.39 11.35
CA PRO A 155 2.63 -15.03 9.93
C PRO A 155 1.26 -15.39 9.33
N ALA A 156 0.54 -16.37 9.92
CA ALA A 156 -0.79 -16.77 9.46
C ALA A 156 -1.82 -15.64 9.57
N LYS A 157 -1.54 -14.58 10.34
CA LYS A 157 -2.33 -13.33 10.40
C LYS A 157 -2.43 -12.61 9.04
N PHE A 158 -1.48 -12.82 8.13
CA PHE A 158 -1.52 -12.28 6.77
C PHE A 158 -2.14 -13.25 5.75
N GLU A 159 -2.39 -14.49 6.15
CA GLU A 159 -2.89 -15.55 5.30
C GLU A 159 -4.41 -15.70 5.34
N ARG A 160 -4.93 -16.63 4.54
CA ARG A 160 -6.34 -17.00 4.53
C ARG A 160 -6.81 -17.57 5.88
N ALA A 161 -5.92 -18.14 6.70
CA ALA A 161 -6.27 -18.59 8.04
C ALA A 161 -6.85 -17.45 8.91
N ASN A 162 -6.32 -16.23 8.76
CA ASN A 162 -6.88 -15.05 9.43
C ASN A 162 -8.30 -14.71 8.94
N TYR A 163 -8.57 -14.87 7.64
CA TYR A 163 -9.91 -14.65 7.09
C TYR A 163 -10.96 -15.53 7.78
N MET A 164 -10.65 -16.80 8.06
CA MET A 164 -11.55 -17.69 8.79
C MET A 164 -11.80 -17.21 10.22
N LYS A 165 -10.74 -16.78 10.94
CA LYS A 165 -10.88 -16.21 12.30
C LYS A 165 -11.78 -14.96 12.30
N VAL A 166 -11.61 -14.06 11.33
CA VAL A 166 -12.43 -12.85 11.19
C VAL A 166 -13.90 -13.20 10.94
N LEU A 167 -14.20 -14.16 10.05
CA LEU A 167 -15.57 -14.58 9.81
C LEU A 167 -16.24 -15.14 11.07
N HIS A 168 -15.53 -15.96 11.85
CA HIS A 168 -16.06 -16.49 13.12
C HIS A 168 -16.18 -15.44 14.23
N SER A 169 -15.56 -14.26 14.07
CA SER A 169 -15.68 -13.16 15.04
C SER A 169 -16.89 -12.25 14.79
N TYR A 170 -17.53 -12.36 13.62
CA TYR A 170 -18.74 -11.58 13.31
C TYR A 170 -19.93 -12.17 14.09
N LYS A 171 -20.56 -11.33 14.91
CA LYS A 171 -21.78 -11.64 15.67
C LYS A 171 -22.98 -11.03 14.99
#